data_AF-A0A1A6AXL4-F1
#
_entry.id   AF-A0A1A6AXL4-F1
#
_cell.length_a   1.000
_cell.length_b   1.000
_cell.length_c   1.000
_cell.angle_alpha   90.00
_cell.angle_beta   90.00
_cell.angle_gamma   90.00
#
_symmetry.space_group_name_H-M   'P 1'
#
loop_
_entity.id
_entity.type
_entity.pdbx_description
1 polymer ?
#
loop_
_entity_poly.entity_id
_entity_poly.type
_entity_poly.pdbx_seq_one_letter_code
_entity_poly.pdbx_strand_id
1 'polypeptide(L)'
;MDNNVADLMLEDENGKKVKFQVVTKFDIKEEEYIIAVPEECADEDTAIALKIVKDDNGEEVLVTVEDEDEFDRVLEVYESLFGNEA
;
A
#
# COMPACT_ATOMS: atom_id res chain seq x y z
N MET A 1 -1.05 7.37 23.81
CA MET A 1 -0.83 6.17 22.97
C MET A 1 -1.15 6.63 21.58
N ASP A 2 -0.21 7.29 20.94
CA ASP A 2 -0.47 8.10 19.75
C ASP A 2 0.66 7.86 18.76
N ASN A 3 0.80 6.60 18.32
CA ASN A 3 1.57 6.32 17.12
C ASN A 3 0.60 6.46 15.96
N ASN A 4 0.53 7.67 15.40
CA ASN A 4 -0.20 7.97 14.18
C ASN A 4 0.63 7.44 12.98
N VAL A 5 0.89 6.13 12.98
CA VAL A 5 1.17 5.33 11.78
C VAL A 5 -0.11 4.52 11.60
N ALA A 6 -0.74 4.58 10.43
CA ALA A 6 -1.95 3.79 10.23
C ALA A 6 -1.52 2.31 10.12
N ASP A 7 -1.65 1.54 11.21
CA ASP A 7 -1.49 0.10 11.14
C ASP A 7 -2.71 -0.48 10.40
N LEU A 8 -2.47 -1.12 9.27
CA LEU A 8 -3.48 -1.79 8.48
C LEU A 8 -3.39 -3.29 8.77
N MET A 9 -4.45 -3.88 9.31
CA MET A 9 -4.53 -5.33 9.49
C MET A 9 -5.32 -5.91 8.32
N LEU A 10 -4.64 -6.62 7.44
CA LEU A 10 -5.24 -7.29 6.29
C LEU A 10 -5.30 -8.79 6.54
N GLU A 11 -6.31 -9.42 5.97
CA GLU A 11 -6.40 -10.87 5.90
C GLU A 11 -5.93 -11.32 4.52
N ASP A 12 -4.92 -12.18 4.50
CA ASP A 12 -4.41 -12.81 3.29
C ASP A 12 -5.39 -13.89 2.79
N GLU A 13 -5.18 -14.40 1.56
CA GLU A 13 -5.99 -15.47 0.95
C GLU A 13 -6.12 -16.74 1.82
N ASN A 14 -5.21 -16.95 2.77
CA ASN A 14 -5.22 -18.07 3.71
C ASN A 14 -6.04 -17.82 4.99
N GLY A 15 -6.67 -16.65 5.16
CA GLY A 15 -7.32 -16.25 6.42
C GLY A 15 -6.31 -15.84 7.51
N LYS A 16 -5.03 -15.64 7.13
CA LYS A 16 -3.99 -15.18 8.05
C LYS A 16 -4.05 -13.66 8.14
N LYS A 17 -4.16 -13.15 9.36
CA LYS A 17 -4.06 -11.70 9.62
C LYS A 17 -2.60 -11.28 9.56
N VAL A 18 -2.28 -10.43 8.59
CA VAL A 18 -0.97 -9.82 8.43
C VAL A 18 -1.10 -8.34 8.77
N LYS A 19 -0.15 -7.86 9.57
CA LYS A 19 -0.11 -6.47 9.99
C LYS A 19 0.81 -5.71 9.05
N PHE A 20 0.32 -4.61 8.51
CA PHE A 20 1.03 -3.73 7.60
C PHE A 20 1.14 -2.36 8.23
N GLN A 21 2.32 -1.74 8.09
CA GLN A 21 2.52 -0.36 8.47
C GLN A 21 2.40 0.50 7.22
N VAL A 22 1.37 1.36 7.17
CA VAL A 22 1.21 2.30 6.06
C VAL A 22 2.29 3.36 6.14
N VAL A 23 3.14 3.41 5.11
CA VAL A 23 4.19 4.41 4.95
C VAL A 23 3.59 5.69 4.41
N THR A 24 2.80 5.58 3.33
CA THR A 24 2.15 6.72 2.70
C THR A 24 0.93 6.28 1.90
N LYS A 25 0.08 7.25 1.55
CA LYS A 25 -1.06 7.09 0.65
C LYS A 25 -1.08 8.21 -0.37
N PHE A 26 -1.46 7.89 -1.60
CA PHE A 26 -1.58 8.86 -2.69
C PHE A 26 -2.60 8.37 -3.72
N ASP A 27 -3.05 9.31 -4.54
CA ASP A 27 -4.09 9.10 -5.53
C ASP A 27 -3.52 9.29 -6.94
N ILE A 28 -3.76 8.30 -7.82
CA ILE A 28 -3.37 8.34 -9.23
C ILE A 28 -4.64 8.26 -10.07
N LYS A 29 -4.97 9.33 -10.79
CA LYS A 29 -6.08 9.35 -11.78
C LYS A 29 -7.39 8.74 -11.25
N GLU A 30 -7.80 9.16 -10.05
CA GLU A 30 -9.03 8.72 -9.34
C GLU A 30 -8.94 7.33 -8.66
N GLU A 31 -7.79 6.67 -8.72
CA GLU A 31 -7.50 5.42 -8.02
C GLU A 31 -6.62 5.70 -6.81
N GLU A 32 -6.91 5.08 -5.67
CA GLU A 32 -6.15 5.27 -4.43
C GLU A 32 -5.12 4.16 -4.25
N TYR A 33 -3.88 4.54 -3.96
CA TYR A 33 -2.76 3.64 -3.72
C TYR A 33 -2.12 3.94 -2.37
N ILE A 34 -1.61 2.89 -1.74
CA ILE A 34 -0.88 2.98 -0.48
C ILE A 34 0.41 2.19 -0.58
N ILE A 35 1.46 2.72 0.04
CA ILE A 35 2.71 2.00 0.24
C ILE A 35 2.69 1.53 1.68
N ALA A 36 2.84 0.23 1.87
CA ALA A 36 2.83 -0.38 3.18
C ALA A 36 3.98 -1.38 3.33
N VAL A 37 4.49 -1.52 4.55
CA VAL A 37 5.55 -2.49 4.87
C VAL A 37 4.93 -3.55 5.77
N PRO A 38 5.00 -4.85 5.42
CA PRO A 38 4.57 -5.92 6.31
C PRO A 38 5.40 -5.92 7.59
N GLU A 39 4.73 -5.99 8.74
CA GLU A 39 5.38 -6.03 10.07
C GLU A 39 6.30 -7.25 10.19
N GLU A 40 5.98 -8.35 9.51
CA GLU A 40 6.82 -9.55 9.47
C GLU A 40 8.11 -9.41 8.65
N CYS A 41 8.18 -8.40 7.77
CA CYS A 41 9.33 -8.13 6.91
C CYS A 41 9.94 -6.75 7.20
N ALA A 42 9.64 -6.14 8.35
CA ALA A 42 10.04 -4.77 8.66
C ALA A 42 11.57 -4.55 8.69
N ASP A 43 12.35 -5.63 8.83
CA ASP A 43 13.82 -5.61 8.79
C ASP A 43 14.41 -5.65 7.37
N GLU A 44 13.62 -6.05 6.39
CA GLU A 44 13.98 -6.00 4.97
C GLU A 44 13.29 -4.75 4.43
N ASP A 45 14.02 -3.76 3.91
CA ASP A 45 13.49 -2.53 3.28
C ASP A 45 12.58 -2.83 2.07
N THR A 46 11.48 -3.54 2.32
CA THR A 46 10.59 -4.18 1.37
C THR A 46 9.22 -3.58 1.61
N ALA A 47 8.93 -2.54 0.83
CA ALA A 47 7.61 -1.95 0.77
C ALA A 47 6.79 -2.63 -0.33
N ILE A 48 5.50 -2.78 -0.08
CA ILE A 48 4.53 -3.26 -1.06
C ILE A 48 3.59 -2.12 -1.44
N ALA A 49 3.22 -2.08 -2.73
CA ALA A 49 2.17 -1.21 -3.22
C ALA A 49 0.82 -1.94 -3.16
N LEU A 50 -0.15 -1.31 -2.51
CA LEU A 50 -1.53 -1.79 -2.44
C LEU A 50 -2.44 -0.75 -3.08
N LYS A 51 -3.39 -1.21 -3.89
CA LYS A 51 -4.44 -0.40 -4.52
C LYS A 51 -5.75 -0.59 -3.76
N ILE A 52 -6.45 0.50 -3.50
CA ILE A 52 -7.80 0.46 -2.93
C ILE A 52 -8.78 0.33 -4.09
N VAL A 53 -9.55 -0.76 -4.09
CA VAL A 53 -10.62 -1.00 -5.05
C VAL A 53 -11.93 -1.23 -4.31
N LYS A 54 -13.05 -1.01 -4.98
CA LYS A 54 -14.37 -1.33 -4.44
C LYS A 54 -14.83 -2.67 -4.96
N ASP A 55 -15.16 -3.57 -4.05
CA ASP A 55 -15.79 -4.85 -4.40
C ASP A 55 -17.26 -4.65 -4.82
N ASP A 56 -17.92 -5.71 -5.31
CA ASP A 56 -19.33 -5.72 -5.74
C ASP A 56 -20.29 -5.24 -4.64
N ASN A 57 -19.89 -5.39 -3.37
CA ASN A 57 -20.65 -4.94 -2.19
C ASN A 57 -20.48 -3.45 -1.87
N GLY A 58 -19.61 -2.74 -2.60
CA GLY A 58 -19.25 -1.34 -2.33
C GLY A 58 -18.30 -1.17 -1.15
N GLU A 59 -17.73 -2.26 -0.65
CA GLU A 59 -16.69 -2.26 0.38
C GLU A 59 -15.32 -2.00 -0.23
N GLU A 60 -14.52 -1.17 0.42
CA GLU A 60 -13.16 -0.86 0.01
C GLU A 60 -12.24 -2.01 0.42
N VAL A 61 -11.65 -2.67 -0.57
CA VAL A 61 -10.69 -3.75 -0.39
C VAL A 61 -9.33 -3.32 -0.94
N LEU A 62 -8.27 -3.81 -0.31
CA LEU A 62 -6.91 -3.52 -0.72
C LEU A 62 -6.33 -4.69 -1.48
N VAL A 63 -5.82 -4.42 -2.67
CA VAL A 63 -5.27 -5.42 -3.60
C VAL A 63 -3.82 -5.09 -3.86
N THR A 64 -2.95 -6.09 -3.76
CA THR A 64 -1.54 -5.96 -4.12
C THR A 64 -1.36 -5.65 -5.60
N VAL A 65 -0.55 -4.64 -5.90
CA VAL A 65 -0.21 -4.30 -7.29
C VAL A 65 0.83 -5.31 -7.78
N GLU A 66 0.38 -6.36 -8.47
CA GLU A 66 1.23 -7.42 -9.03
C GLU A 66 1.63 -7.15 -10.49
N ASP A 67 0.93 -6.25 -11.16
CA ASP A 67 1.18 -5.87 -12.56
C ASP A 67 2.38 -4.92 -12.64
N GLU A 68 3.40 -5.28 -13.43
CA GLU A 68 4.65 -4.51 -13.54
C GLU A 68 4.41 -3.10 -14.11
N ASP A 69 3.54 -2.96 -15.12
CA ASP A 69 3.20 -1.66 -15.72
C ASP A 69 2.44 -0.76 -14.73
N GLU A 70 1.55 -1.31 -13.91
CA GLU A 70 0.86 -0.57 -12.85
C GLU A 70 1.84 -0.19 -11.72
N PHE A 71 2.70 -1.12 -11.31
CA PHE A 71 3.69 -0.90 -10.27
C PHE A 71 4.68 0.21 -10.64
N ASP A 72 5.17 0.23 -11.88
CA ASP A 72 6.07 1.28 -12.38
C ASP A 72 5.44 2.67 -12.29
N ARG A 73 4.13 2.79 -12.59
CA ARG A 73 3.40 4.06 -12.44
C ARG A 73 3.26 4.48 -10.99
N VAL A 74 2.97 3.52 -10.10
CA VAL A 74 2.86 3.78 -8.66
C VAL A 74 4.21 4.27 -8.13
N LEU A 75 5.31 3.64 -8.54
CA LEU A 75 6.67 4.07 -8.21
C LEU A 75 6.99 5.44 -8.79
N GLU A 76 6.70 5.70 -10.06
CA GLU A 76 6.97 7.00 -10.70
C GLU A 76 6.26 8.13 -9.94
N VAL A 77 4.99 7.93 -9.58
CA VAL A 77 4.24 8.91 -8.78
C VAL A 77 4.82 9.02 -7.37
N TYR A 78 5.16 7.91 -6.74
CA TYR A 78 5.78 7.90 -5.42
C TYR A 78 7.11 8.66 -5.42
N GLU A 79 8.02 8.37 -6.34
CA GLU A 79 9.29 9.10 -6.49
C GLU A 79 9.07 10.56 -6.88
N SER A 80 8.07 10.87 -7.70
CA SER A 80 7.76 12.27 -8.03
C SER A 80 7.20 13.06 -6.83
N LEU A 81 6.47 12.41 -5.92
CA LEU A 81 5.87 13.05 -4.74
C LEU A 81 6.84 13.11 -3.56
N PHE A 82 7.62 12.06 -3.35
CA PHE A 82 8.46 11.85 -2.17
C PHE A 82 9.96 11.82 -2.47
N GLY A 83 10.37 11.54 -3.71
CA GLY A 83 11.76 11.44 -4.16
C GLY A 83 12.44 12.77 -4.51
N ASN A 84 11.89 13.91 -4.10
CA ASN A 84 12.59 15.20 -4.24
C ASN A 84 13.62 15.39 -3.12
N GLU A 85 14.75 14.70 -3.24
CA GLU A 85 16.03 15.16 -2.72
C GLU A 85 16.78 15.86 -3.87
N ALA A 86 16.84 17.20 -3.81
CA ALA A 86 17.60 18.05 -4.73
C ALA A 86 19.09 18.09 -4.36
#